data_AF-A0A3C0DTZ3-F1
#
_entry.id   AF-A0A3C0DTZ3-F1
#
_cell.length_a   1.000
_cell.length_b   1.000
_cell.length_c   1.000
_cell.angle_alpha   90.00
_cell.angle_beta   90.00
_cell.angle_gamma   90.00
#
_symmetry.space_group_name_H-M   'P 1'
#
loop_
_entity.id
_entity.type
_entity.pdbx_description
1 polymer ?
#
loop_
_entity_poly.entity_id
_entity_poly.type
_entity_poly.pdbx_seq_one_letter_code
_entity_poly.pdbx_strand_id
1 'polypeptide(L)'
;MGAKFKVLTKSAIMKSNPHLTRAAIGIFLSAVFLTVGCGKSPAPLETANNVDAEVLRKENASLKKQLSDARSRIDSLRAQLNGAGASVTDGGLSAEEIIDELTNIKLTAQNRRSVERRVQFLFESLIQQGDAAVPHIRAYLNKMEDVDFVVQRTEGEDEGRRSRGRGGDWMERMRQRSRGSSLDFEQPPSLRIGLMNVLKEIGGSSAESALGEVLSKTARGFEVAYVAKTVRDMIGPDAFRDEAIAAAHDLLSNPIEVPNPNNYDRNAKRYLFSVLEMYNDQTFIQSAQGLLVRDDGKIDDSVLDYLDDVGKEQAMDAIYQAFNSGQVTDRGDLGDLARAGLKYTGSNPQADQMFKDIMSSDEFDMRVKWSALREMDNSDDTAVLQSRLNLMSNIQPSENEAENKVMQMYTKEIEAKINGEEFDMRKEMQGLGGDFWRNAFGRGDDRERGDRGDRERNRRNQPTIVPAP
;
A
#
# COMPACT_ATOMS: atom_id res chain seq x y z
N MET A 1 15.09 14.69 -56.74
CA MET A 1 15.03 13.57 -57.72
C MET A 1 14.77 12.29 -56.96
N GLY A 2 13.64 11.62 -57.23
CA GLY A 2 13.34 10.19 -56.99
C GLY A 2 13.40 9.63 -55.57
N ALA A 3 12.26 9.21 -55.01
CA ALA A 3 11.72 7.85 -55.22
C ALA A 3 10.85 7.34 -54.05
N LYS A 4 9.66 6.83 -54.42
CA LYS A 4 8.93 5.64 -53.91
C LYS A 4 8.49 5.59 -52.43
N PHE A 5 7.18 5.38 -52.21
CA PHE A 5 6.58 4.21 -51.53
C PHE A 5 5.04 4.35 -51.63
N LYS A 6 4.36 3.57 -52.48
CA LYS A 6 3.73 2.24 -52.27
C LYS A 6 2.51 2.27 -51.31
N VAL A 7 1.38 1.94 -51.92
CA VAL A 7 -0.01 1.92 -51.42
C VAL A 7 -0.33 0.57 -50.74
N LEU A 8 -1.45 0.56 -49.98
CA LEU A 8 -2.32 -0.55 -49.55
C LEU A 8 -1.99 -1.11 -48.16
N THR A 9 -2.95 -1.37 -47.26
CA THR A 9 -4.08 -2.30 -47.49
C THR A 9 -5.17 -2.21 -46.40
N LYS A 10 -6.44 -2.37 -46.82
CA LYS A 10 -7.58 -3.13 -46.22
C LYS A 10 -7.87 -3.03 -44.70
N SER A 11 -9.03 -2.49 -44.29
CA SER A 11 -10.36 -3.15 -44.19
C SER A 11 -10.63 -3.74 -42.81
N ALA A 12 -11.60 -3.17 -42.09
CA ALA A 12 -12.33 -3.86 -41.03
C ALA A 12 -13.83 -3.56 -41.15
N ILE A 13 -14.56 -4.62 -41.48
CA ILE A 13 -16.02 -4.72 -41.54
C ILE A 13 -16.52 -4.80 -40.09
N MET A 14 -17.43 -3.91 -39.68
CA MET A 14 -18.17 -4.09 -38.43
C MET A 14 -19.60 -4.53 -38.75
N LYS A 15 -19.87 -5.81 -38.48
CA LYS A 15 -21.21 -6.40 -38.48
C LYS A 15 -21.98 -5.91 -37.26
N SER A 16 -23.25 -5.58 -37.48
CA SER A 16 -24.25 -5.28 -36.47
C SER A 16 -24.53 -6.47 -35.56
N ASN A 17 -24.81 -6.20 -34.28
CA ASN A 17 -25.91 -6.86 -33.59
C ASN A 17 -26.47 -6.00 -32.44
N PRO A 18 -27.77 -6.14 -32.13
CA PRO A 18 -28.58 -5.18 -31.41
C PRO A 18 -28.57 -5.44 -29.89
N HIS A 19 -29.18 -4.52 -29.15
CA HIS A 19 -29.36 -4.49 -27.70
C HIS A 19 -28.25 -3.76 -26.94
N LEU A 20 -28.45 -2.45 -26.73
CA LEU A 20 -28.21 -1.83 -25.43
C LEU A 20 -29.04 -0.55 -25.30
N THR A 21 -29.99 -0.65 -24.39
CA THR A 21 -30.87 0.38 -23.86
C THR A 21 -30.08 1.39 -23.03
N ARG A 22 -30.56 2.65 -23.09
CA ARG A 22 -30.38 3.75 -22.14
C ARG A 22 -29.06 4.54 -22.16
N ALA A 23 -29.24 5.80 -22.56
CA ALA A 23 -28.68 7.02 -21.99
C ALA A 23 -27.14 7.11 -21.90
N ALA A 24 -26.54 7.74 -22.91
CA ALA A 24 -25.26 8.42 -22.77
C ALA A 24 -25.37 9.79 -23.46
N ILE A 25 -25.56 10.84 -22.65
CA ILE A 25 -25.24 12.21 -23.06
C ILE A 25 -23.74 12.35 -22.81
N GLY A 26 -22.95 12.13 -23.84
CA GLY A 26 -21.54 12.47 -23.90
C GLY A 26 -21.37 13.69 -24.77
N ILE A 27 -21.00 14.81 -24.15
CA ILE A 27 -20.60 16.03 -24.85
C ILE A 27 -19.29 15.73 -25.59
N PHE A 28 -19.33 15.74 -26.92
CA PHE A 28 -18.13 15.88 -27.74
C PHE A 28 -18.17 17.25 -28.42
N LEU A 29 -17.37 18.17 -27.89
CA LEU A 29 -16.97 19.40 -28.57
C LEU A 29 -15.88 19.04 -29.58
N SER A 30 -16.21 19.11 -30.86
CA SER A 30 -15.20 19.17 -31.92
C SER A 30 -15.48 20.38 -32.80
N ALA A 31 -14.74 21.46 -32.55
CA ALA A 31 -14.67 22.61 -33.42
C ALA A 31 -13.92 22.21 -34.71
N VAL A 32 -14.60 22.25 -35.86
CA VAL A 32 -13.96 22.14 -37.17
C VAL A 32 -13.88 23.54 -37.76
N PHE A 33 -12.66 24.09 -37.79
CA PHE A 33 -12.31 25.21 -38.65
C PHE A 33 -12.36 24.75 -40.11
N LEU A 34 -13.21 25.38 -40.93
CA LEU A 34 -13.17 25.22 -42.39
C LEU A 34 -12.63 26.50 -43.03
N THR A 35 -11.34 26.46 -43.36
CA THR A 35 -10.73 27.31 -44.39
C THR A 35 -10.47 26.46 -45.63
N VAL A 36 -11.31 26.57 -46.66
CA VAL A 36 -11.02 26.19 -48.06
C VAL A 36 -11.97 27.05 -48.92
N GLY A 37 -11.55 27.90 -49.86
CA GLY A 37 -10.56 27.66 -50.91
C GLY A 37 -11.33 27.33 -52.21
N CYS A 38 -11.41 28.28 -53.14
CA CYS A 38 -12.05 28.08 -54.45
C CYS A 38 -11.39 26.95 -55.26
N GLY A 39 -12.17 26.10 -55.90
CA GLY A 39 -11.69 25.31 -57.04
C GLY A 39 -12.48 24.06 -57.40
N LYS A 40 -13.28 24.16 -58.46
CA LYS A 40 -13.71 23.10 -59.42
C LYS A 40 -14.64 21.99 -58.94
N SER A 41 -15.87 22.05 -59.45
CA SER A 41 -16.83 20.94 -59.50
C SER A 41 -16.36 19.79 -60.41
N PRO A 42 -16.87 18.58 -60.16
CA PRO A 42 -17.55 17.83 -61.21
C PRO A 42 -18.98 17.45 -60.78
N ALA A 43 -19.91 17.57 -61.72
CA ALA A 43 -21.27 17.02 -61.66
C ALA A 43 -21.29 15.65 -62.36
N PRO A 44 -22.42 14.91 -62.46
CA PRO A 44 -23.66 14.91 -61.68
C PRO A 44 -24.07 13.48 -61.21
N LEU A 45 -25.27 13.36 -60.62
CA LEU A 45 -26.05 12.14 -60.33
C LEU A 45 -25.86 11.58 -58.92
N GLU A 46 -26.73 12.00 -58.00
CA GLU A 46 -27.96 11.24 -57.71
C GLU A 46 -28.92 12.13 -56.91
N THR A 47 -30.20 11.98 -57.19
CA THR A 47 -31.31 12.68 -56.54
C THR A 47 -31.35 12.35 -55.05
N ALA A 48 -30.70 13.18 -54.21
CA ALA A 48 -30.98 13.20 -52.79
C ALA A 48 -32.33 13.89 -52.57
N ASN A 49 -33.29 13.10 -52.11
CA ASN A 49 -34.70 13.39 -52.12
C ASN A 49 -35.03 14.70 -51.35
N ASN A 50 -35.94 15.52 -51.89
CA ASN A 50 -36.53 16.66 -51.16
C ASN A 50 -37.09 16.27 -49.77
N VAL A 51 -37.35 14.98 -49.56
CA VAL A 51 -37.77 14.38 -48.29
C VAL A 51 -36.68 14.45 -47.22
N ASP A 52 -35.40 14.22 -47.56
CA ASP A 52 -34.30 14.26 -46.58
C ASP A 52 -33.98 15.71 -46.15
N ALA A 53 -34.10 16.66 -47.08
CA ALA A 53 -33.94 18.08 -46.80
C ALA A 53 -35.08 18.63 -45.91
N GLU A 54 -36.32 18.15 -46.07
CA GLU A 54 -37.43 18.52 -45.20
C GLU A 54 -37.32 17.89 -43.80
N VAL A 55 -36.88 16.63 -43.70
CA VAL A 55 -36.65 15.97 -42.42
C VAL A 55 -35.55 16.69 -41.64
N LEU A 56 -34.41 17.00 -42.27
CA LEU A 56 -33.32 17.76 -41.64
C LEU A 56 -33.73 19.19 -41.26
N ARG A 57 -34.63 19.83 -42.02
CA ARG A 57 -35.20 21.14 -41.65
C ARG A 57 -36.11 21.05 -40.43
N LYS A 58 -36.93 19.99 -40.32
CA LYS A 58 -37.77 19.74 -39.14
C LYS A 58 -36.94 19.45 -37.90
N GLU A 59 -35.86 18.68 -38.03
CA GLU A 59 -34.92 18.43 -36.93
C GLU A 59 -34.16 19.69 -36.51
N ASN A 60 -33.70 20.52 -37.46
CA ASN A 60 -33.08 21.80 -37.12
C ASN A 60 -34.06 22.75 -36.41
N ALA A 61 -35.33 22.75 -36.81
CA ALA A 61 -36.36 23.55 -36.16
C ALA A 61 -36.66 23.04 -34.74
N SER A 62 -36.71 21.72 -34.53
CA SER A 62 -36.94 21.14 -33.21
C SER A 62 -35.74 21.39 -32.28
N LEU A 63 -34.51 21.25 -32.77
CA LEU A 63 -33.29 21.53 -32.00
C LEU A 63 -33.17 23.01 -31.64
N LYS A 64 -33.51 23.93 -32.56
CA LYS A 64 -33.57 25.37 -32.24
C LYS A 64 -34.59 25.69 -31.16
N LYS A 65 -35.75 25.04 -31.20
CA LYS A 65 -36.78 25.18 -30.16
C LYS A 65 -36.30 24.62 -28.82
N GLN A 66 -35.64 23.47 -28.81
CA GLN A 66 -35.04 22.91 -27.59
C GLN A 66 -33.94 23.82 -27.02
N LEU A 67 -33.12 24.44 -27.88
CA LEU A 67 -32.12 25.41 -27.45
C LEU A 67 -32.74 26.70 -26.89
N SER A 68 -33.83 27.21 -27.48
CA SER A 68 -34.54 28.37 -26.93
C SER A 68 -35.23 28.05 -25.60
N ASP A 69 -35.81 26.86 -25.48
CA ASP A 69 -36.42 26.40 -24.23
C ASP A 69 -35.35 26.17 -23.15
N ALA A 70 -34.19 25.63 -23.50
CA ALA A 70 -33.07 25.51 -22.58
C ALA A 70 -32.50 26.86 -22.17
N ARG A 71 -32.35 27.82 -23.10
CA ARG A 71 -31.89 29.18 -22.81
C ARG A 71 -32.86 29.94 -21.92
N SER A 72 -34.15 29.92 -22.24
CA SER A 72 -35.18 30.55 -21.39
C SER A 72 -35.26 29.92 -19.99
N ARG A 73 -34.98 28.62 -19.87
CA ARG A 73 -34.86 27.92 -18.58
C ARG A 73 -33.59 28.30 -17.82
N ILE A 74 -32.47 28.53 -18.51
CA ILE A 74 -31.25 29.08 -17.90
C ILE A 74 -31.49 30.52 -17.46
N ASP A 75 -32.14 31.33 -18.29
CA ASP A 75 -32.43 32.73 -17.97
C ASP A 75 -33.45 32.85 -16.83
N SER A 76 -34.43 31.96 -16.75
CA SER A 76 -35.36 31.91 -15.61
C SER A 76 -34.68 31.44 -14.33
N LEU A 77 -33.75 30.48 -14.40
CA LEU A 77 -32.92 30.09 -13.26
C LEU A 77 -31.99 31.24 -12.84
N ARG A 78 -31.41 31.98 -13.79
CA ARG A 78 -30.57 33.16 -13.52
C ARG A 78 -31.38 34.30 -12.90
N ALA A 79 -32.61 34.50 -13.36
CA ALA A 79 -33.54 35.48 -12.81
C ALA A 79 -34.06 35.06 -11.42
N GLN A 80 -34.22 33.77 -11.15
CA GLN A 80 -34.48 33.27 -9.80
C GLN A 80 -33.27 33.50 -8.88
N LEU A 81 -32.06 33.32 -9.40
CA LEU A 81 -30.81 33.59 -8.66
C LEU A 81 -30.61 35.09 -8.36
N ASN A 82 -30.98 35.96 -9.30
CA ASN A 82 -30.77 37.41 -9.20
C ASN A 82 -31.98 38.19 -8.64
N GLY A 83 -33.17 37.58 -8.62
CA GLY A 83 -34.42 38.19 -8.15
C GLY A 83 -34.59 38.15 -6.63
N ALA A 84 -33.77 37.36 -5.93
CA ALA A 84 -33.62 37.43 -4.48
C ALA A 84 -32.66 38.58 -4.13
N GLY A 85 -33.18 39.81 -4.12
CA GLY A 85 -32.53 40.97 -3.53
C GLY A 85 -32.52 40.88 -1.99
N ALA A 86 -31.86 39.86 -1.46
CA ALA A 86 -31.49 39.71 -0.06
C ALA A 86 -29.97 39.56 0.02
N SER A 87 -29.35 40.11 1.07
CA SER A 87 -27.92 40.05 1.32
C SER A 87 -27.38 38.62 1.14
N VAL A 88 -26.16 38.51 0.63
CA VAL A 88 -25.38 37.27 0.65
C VAL A 88 -25.05 36.94 2.10
N THR A 89 -26.02 36.36 2.80
CA THR A 89 -25.90 35.75 4.13
C THR A 89 -26.90 34.59 4.17
N ASP A 90 -26.36 33.37 4.27
CA ASP A 90 -26.92 32.27 5.06
C ASP A 90 -28.18 31.56 4.53
N GLY A 91 -27.99 30.72 3.50
CA GLY A 91 -28.96 29.69 3.09
C GLY A 91 -28.34 28.31 2.87
N GLY A 92 -27.07 28.14 3.24
CA GLY A 92 -26.38 26.85 3.29
C GLY A 92 -26.46 26.28 4.71
N LEU A 93 -26.38 24.96 4.85
CA LEU A 93 -26.26 24.32 6.16
C LEU A 93 -25.02 24.88 6.89
N SER A 94 -25.16 25.24 8.15
CA SER A 94 -24.02 25.60 9.02
C SER A 94 -23.07 24.41 9.18
N ALA A 95 -21.80 24.66 9.57
CA ALA A 95 -20.84 23.58 9.80
C ALA A 95 -21.34 22.53 10.81
N GLU A 96 -22.06 22.96 11.85
CA GLU A 96 -22.66 22.06 12.84
C GLU A 96 -23.74 21.18 12.21
N GLU A 97 -24.68 21.77 11.46
CA GLU A 97 -25.74 21.02 10.78
C GLU A 97 -25.17 20.03 9.75
N ILE A 98 -24.08 20.41 9.06
CA ILE A 98 -23.40 19.50 8.12
C ILE A 98 -22.79 18.31 8.87
N ILE A 99 -22.07 18.55 9.96
CA ILE A 99 -21.44 17.49 10.76
C ILE A 99 -22.51 16.57 11.38
N ASP A 100 -23.60 17.14 11.88
CA ASP A 100 -24.73 16.38 12.42
C ASP A 100 -25.40 15.53 11.33
N GLU A 101 -25.58 16.06 10.12
CA GLU A 101 -26.09 15.26 9.00
C GLU A 101 -25.14 14.11 8.68
N LEU A 102 -23.84 14.39 8.52
CA LEU A 102 -22.81 13.39 8.24
C LEU A 102 -22.78 12.27 9.28
N THR A 103 -22.94 12.61 10.56
CA THR A 103 -22.97 11.65 11.68
C THR A 103 -24.17 10.70 11.60
N ASN A 104 -25.30 11.18 11.07
CA ASN A 104 -26.55 10.42 10.98
C ASN A 104 -26.73 9.67 9.65
N ILE A 105 -25.76 9.76 8.73
CA ILE A 105 -25.82 9.09 7.43
C ILE A 105 -25.78 7.56 7.61
N LYS A 106 -26.73 6.88 6.97
CA LYS A 106 -26.78 5.41 6.90
C LYS A 106 -26.47 4.95 5.48
N LEU A 107 -25.27 4.42 5.29
CA LEU A 107 -24.84 3.86 4.02
C LEU A 107 -25.26 2.38 3.93
N THR A 108 -25.99 2.06 2.87
CA THR A 108 -26.48 0.71 2.55
C THR A 108 -26.12 0.38 1.10
N ALA A 109 -26.11 -0.91 0.75
CA ALA A 109 -25.83 -1.33 -0.62
C ALA A 109 -26.79 -0.70 -1.66
N GLN A 110 -28.03 -0.36 -1.25
CA GLN A 110 -29.08 0.15 -2.13
C GLN A 110 -28.97 1.67 -2.38
N ASN A 111 -28.50 2.44 -1.39
CA ASN A 111 -28.41 3.91 -1.47
C ASN A 111 -26.97 4.43 -1.62
N ARG A 112 -25.98 3.53 -1.75
CA ARG A 112 -24.54 3.86 -1.79
C ARG A 112 -24.20 5.06 -2.67
N ARG A 113 -24.53 5.02 -3.97
CA ARG A 113 -24.19 6.12 -4.91
C ARG A 113 -24.87 7.46 -4.60
N SER A 114 -26.06 7.46 -3.99
CA SER A 114 -26.73 8.71 -3.60
C SER A 114 -26.14 9.26 -2.31
N VAL A 115 -25.82 8.38 -1.36
CA VAL A 115 -25.19 8.76 -0.10
C VAL A 115 -23.77 9.27 -0.32
N GLU A 116 -22.94 8.57 -1.11
CA GLU A 116 -21.57 9.02 -1.45
C GLU A 116 -21.57 10.42 -2.06
N ARG A 117 -22.50 10.71 -2.99
CA ARG A 117 -22.63 12.06 -3.56
C ARG A 117 -23.07 13.10 -2.54
N ARG A 118 -23.93 12.73 -1.58
CA ARG A 118 -24.37 13.64 -0.50
C ARG A 118 -23.22 13.91 0.47
N VAL A 119 -22.48 12.88 0.87
CA VAL A 119 -21.28 13.00 1.70
C VAL A 119 -20.26 13.92 1.04
N GLN A 120 -19.97 13.71 -0.26
CA GLN A 120 -19.04 14.56 -1.00
C GLN A 120 -19.49 16.02 -1.02
N PHE A 121 -20.77 16.28 -1.31
CA PHE A 121 -21.34 17.63 -1.29
C PHE A 121 -21.21 18.31 0.09
N LEU A 122 -21.43 17.55 1.17
CA LEU A 122 -21.32 18.04 2.54
C LEU A 122 -19.86 18.39 2.89
N PHE A 123 -18.89 17.56 2.51
CA PHE A 123 -17.48 17.89 2.69
C PHE A 123 -17.06 19.11 1.87
N GLU A 124 -17.46 19.21 0.60
CA GLU A 124 -17.20 20.39 -0.23
C GLU A 124 -17.81 21.67 0.37
N SER A 125 -18.98 21.56 1.00
CA SER A 125 -19.62 22.68 1.69
C SER A 125 -18.83 23.14 2.92
N LEU A 126 -18.23 22.21 3.69
CA LEU A 126 -17.34 22.56 4.80
C LEU A 126 -16.05 23.22 4.31
N ILE A 127 -15.46 22.72 3.22
CA ILE A 127 -14.26 23.31 2.61
C ILE A 127 -14.55 24.75 2.17
N GLN A 128 -15.71 25.02 1.55
CA GLN A 128 -16.11 26.36 1.14
C GLN A 128 -16.29 27.34 2.31
N GLN A 129 -16.60 26.84 3.51
CA GLN A 129 -16.67 27.66 4.73
C GLN A 129 -15.28 28.03 5.28
N GLY A 130 -14.23 27.33 4.86
CA GLY A 130 -12.84 27.66 5.22
C GLY A 130 -12.60 27.62 6.73
N ASP A 131 -11.85 28.61 7.24
CA ASP A 131 -11.50 28.74 8.66
C ASP A 131 -12.70 28.73 9.61
N ALA A 132 -13.88 29.15 9.15
CA ALA A 132 -15.09 29.15 9.98
C ALA A 132 -15.55 27.73 10.36
N ALA A 133 -15.25 26.72 9.54
CA ALA A 133 -15.61 25.32 9.83
C ALA A 133 -14.65 24.66 10.82
N VAL A 134 -13.40 25.13 10.93
CA VAL A 134 -12.33 24.48 11.69
C VAL A 134 -12.69 24.25 13.16
N PRO A 135 -13.26 25.22 13.92
CA PRO A 135 -13.63 24.98 15.31
C PRO A 135 -14.67 23.86 15.49
N HIS A 136 -15.64 23.76 14.59
CA HIS A 136 -16.68 22.74 14.65
C HIS A 136 -16.13 21.35 14.30
N ILE A 137 -15.26 21.27 13.28
CA ILE A 137 -14.56 20.04 12.91
C ILE A 137 -13.68 19.56 14.07
N ARG A 138 -12.88 20.47 14.64
CA ARG A 138 -12.03 20.19 15.80
C ARG A 138 -12.85 19.69 17.00
N ALA A 139 -13.98 20.32 17.29
CA ALA A 139 -14.87 19.91 18.37
C ALA A 139 -15.41 18.49 18.16
N TYR A 140 -15.80 18.13 16.93
CA TYR A 140 -16.23 16.77 16.60
C TYR A 140 -15.08 15.77 16.75
N LEU A 141 -13.90 16.05 16.19
CA LEU A 141 -12.74 15.15 16.28
C LEU A 141 -12.34 14.86 17.73
N ASN A 142 -12.53 15.81 18.64
CA ASN A 142 -12.28 15.65 20.06
C ASN A 142 -13.29 14.76 20.81
N LYS A 143 -14.47 14.48 20.23
CA LYS A 143 -15.44 13.54 20.83
C LYS A 143 -15.02 12.08 20.71
N MET A 144 -14.05 11.77 19.84
CA MET A 144 -13.59 10.40 19.56
C MET A 144 -14.69 9.47 19.01
N GLU A 145 -15.71 10.04 18.37
CA GLU A 145 -16.78 9.32 17.68
C GLU A 145 -16.47 9.18 16.18
N ASP A 146 -16.74 8.00 15.59
CA ASP A 146 -16.55 7.75 14.16
C ASP A 146 -17.75 7.06 13.51
N VAL A 147 -17.90 7.29 12.21
CA VAL A 147 -18.91 6.66 11.34
C VAL A 147 -18.22 6.08 10.13
N ASP A 148 -18.18 4.74 10.03
CA ASP A 148 -17.61 4.05 8.88
C ASP A 148 -18.48 4.25 7.63
N PHE A 149 -17.87 4.71 6.54
CA PHE A 149 -18.51 4.83 5.22
C PHE A 149 -18.32 3.60 4.34
N VAL A 150 -17.45 2.67 4.75
CA VAL A 150 -17.20 1.43 4.02
C VAL A 150 -18.28 0.39 4.36
N VAL A 151 -18.96 -0.15 3.35
CA VAL A 151 -19.80 -1.36 3.53
C VAL A 151 -18.88 -2.51 3.93
N GLN A 152 -18.97 -2.97 5.18
CA GLN A 152 -18.23 -4.13 5.64
C GLN A 152 -18.49 -5.32 4.71
N ARG A 153 -17.48 -5.70 3.92
CA ARG A 153 -17.45 -7.01 3.27
C ARG A 153 -17.07 -8.03 4.32
N THR A 154 -17.83 -9.11 4.43
CA THR A 154 -17.54 -10.22 5.32
C THR A 154 -16.14 -10.76 5.10
N GLU A 155 -15.41 -10.91 6.21
CA GLU A 155 -14.06 -11.44 6.31
C GLU A 155 -13.95 -12.82 5.63
N GLY A 156 -13.01 -12.95 4.69
CA GLY A 156 -12.75 -14.22 3.99
C GLY A 156 -12.01 -14.11 2.67
N GLU A 157 -11.83 -12.92 2.09
CA GLU A 157 -11.23 -12.77 0.75
C GLU A 157 -9.75 -12.30 0.75
N ASP A 158 -9.23 -11.77 1.85
CA ASP A 158 -7.91 -11.10 1.87
C ASP A 158 -6.72 -11.95 2.38
N GLU A 159 -6.95 -13.16 2.90
CA GLU A 159 -5.87 -13.99 3.45
C GLU A 159 -5.08 -14.79 2.40
N GLY A 160 -5.38 -14.62 1.10
CA GLY A 160 -4.94 -15.53 0.05
C GLY A 160 -3.64 -15.20 -0.70
N ARG A 161 -2.95 -14.07 -0.44
CA ARG A 161 -1.79 -13.67 -1.27
C ARG A 161 -0.64 -13.05 -0.47
N ARG A 162 -0.07 -13.80 0.47
CA ARG A 162 1.32 -13.59 0.88
C ARG A 162 2.22 -14.41 -0.05
N SER A 163 2.79 -13.78 -1.09
CA SER A 163 3.90 -14.38 -1.83
C SER A 163 4.83 -13.35 -2.49
N ARG A 164 6.03 -13.29 -1.92
CA ARG A 164 7.38 -13.06 -2.49
C ARG A 164 7.57 -11.98 -3.55
N GLY A 165 8.18 -10.88 -3.11
CA GLY A 165 9.04 -10.00 -3.91
C GLY A 165 10.04 -9.32 -2.97
N ARG A 166 11.24 -9.88 -2.82
CA ARG A 166 12.33 -9.33 -2.00
C ARG A 166 13.37 -8.74 -2.97
N GLY A 167 13.58 -7.42 -2.91
CA GLY A 167 14.54 -6.69 -3.74
C GLY A 167 13.86 -5.62 -4.58
N GLY A 168 13.71 -4.43 -4.02
CA GLY A 168 13.16 -3.25 -4.69
C GLY A 168 13.22 -2.03 -3.76
N ASP A 169 13.48 -0.89 -4.38
CA ASP A 169 13.56 0.47 -3.83
C ASP A 169 12.57 0.76 -2.68
N TRP A 170 12.91 1.66 -1.75
CA TRP A 170 12.14 1.98 -0.54
C TRP A 170 10.66 2.27 -0.84
N MET A 171 10.37 2.96 -1.95
CA MET A 171 9.00 3.22 -2.39
C MET A 171 8.25 1.98 -2.88
N GLU A 172 8.95 1.02 -3.48
CA GLU A 172 8.39 -0.24 -3.97
C GLU A 172 8.01 -1.16 -2.79
N ARG A 173 8.84 -1.16 -1.74
CA ARG A 173 8.60 -1.92 -0.50
C ARG A 173 7.41 -1.38 0.28
N MET A 174 7.30 -0.05 0.41
CA MET A 174 6.13 0.62 0.98
C MET A 174 4.84 0.27 0.22
N ARG A 175 4.86 0.24 -1.12
CA ARG A 175 3.69 -0.13 -1.93
C ARG A 175 3.28 -1.60 -1.78
N GLN A 176 4.24 -2.51 -1.65
CA GLN A 176 3.97 -3.95 -1.53
C GLN A 176 3.51 -4.33 -0.12
N ARG A 177 4.08 -3.68 0.92
CA ARG A 177 3.56 -3.73 2.29
C ARG A 177 2.15 -3.10 2.35
N SER A 178 1.90 -2.01 1.64
CA SER A 178 0.63 -1.27 1.68
C SER A 178 -0.58 -1.89 0.98
N ARG A 179 -0.51 -3.13 0.50
CA ARG A 179 -1.73 -3.84 0.04
C ARG A 179 -2.79 -4.04 1.13
N GLY A 180 -2.47 -3.75 2.40
CA GLY A 180 -3.43 -3.59 3.51
C GLY A 180 -3.26 -2.30 4.34
N SER A 181 -2.46 -1.33 3.88
CA SER A 181 -2.16 -0.08 4.60
C SER A 181 -2.07 1.16 3.71
N SER A 182 -2.83 1.19 2.60
CA SER A 182 -2.96 2.42 1.82
C SER A 182 -3.54 3.52 2.72
N LEU A 183 -2.83 4.63 2.82
CA LEU A 183 -3.34 5.88 3.40
C LEU A 183 -3.94 6.79 2.32
N ASP A 184 -3.91 6.35 1.06
CA ASP A 184 -4.53 7.05 -0.07
C ASP A 184 -5.89 6.43 -0.36
N PHE A 185 -6.92 7.26 -0.27
CA PHE A 185 -8.30 6.87 -0.52
C PHE A 185 -8.94 7.85 -1.48
N GLU A 186 -9.60 7.33 -2.53
CA GLU A 186 -10.41 8.15 -3.44
C GLU A 186 -11.65 8.71 -2.73
N GLN A 187 -12.18 7.99 -1.75
CA GLN A 187 -13.24 8.43 -0.86
C GLN A 187 -12.85 8.14 0.59
N PRO A 188 -13.13 9.03 1.54
CA PRO A 188 -12.75 8.81 2.93
C PRO A 188 -13.44 7.56 3.49
N PRO A 189 -12.70 6.66 4.18
CA PRO A 189 -13.26 5.42 4.71
C PRO A 189 -14.20 5.65 5.91
N SER A 190 -14.09 6.79 6.59
CA SER A 190 -14.94 7.16 7.72
C SER A 190 -15.12 8.68 7.83
N LEU A 191 -16.07 9.11 8.66
CA LEU A 191 -16.35 10.52 8.90
C LEU A 191 -15.13 11.24 9.45
N ARG A 192 -14.45 10.69 10.45
CA ARG A 192 -13.25 11.31 11.04
C ARG A 192 -12.16 11.55 9.98
N ILE A 193 -11.90 10.57 9.13
CA ILE A 193 -10.93 10.71 8.03
C ILE A 193 -11.39 11.75 7.00
N GLY A 194 -12.69 11.78 6.68
CA GLY A 194 -13.26 12.81 5.80
C GLY A 194 -13.08 14.22 6.36
N LEU A 195 -13.31 14.41 7.67
CA LEU A 195 -13.11 15.69 8.34
C LEU A 195 -11.62 16.10 8.39
N MET A 196 -10.70 15.15 8.56
CA MET A 196 -9.26 15.42 8.44
C MET A 196 -8.87 15.86 7.02
N ASN A 197 -9.49 15.28 5.99
CA ASN A 197 -9.33 15.76 4.61
C ASN A 197 -9.89 17.17 4.41
N VAL A 198 -11.04 17.48 5.01
CA VAL A 198 -11.56 18.85 4.97
C VAL A 198 -10.56 19.82 5.61
N LEU A 199 -9.95 19.49 6.76
CA LEU A 199 -8.89 20.32 7.36
C LEU A 199 -7.68 20.45 6.42
N LYS A 200 -7.27 19.37 5.76
CA LYS A 200 -6.19 19.38 4.76
C LYS A 200 -6.47 20.37 3.61
N GLU A 201 -7.68 20.33 3.06
CA GLU A 201 -8.09 21.16 1.93
C GLU A 201 -8.33 22.63 2.34
N ILE A 202 -8.78 22.89 3.58
CA ILE A 202 -8.86 24.25 4.14
C ILE A 202 -7.45 24.83 4.31
N GLY A 203 -6.53 24.06 4.90
CA GLY A 203 -5.17 24.49 5.16
C GLY A 203 -5.05 25.64 6.17
N GLY A 204 -3.84 26.21 6.26
CA GLY A 204 -3.56 27.32 7.17
C GLY A 204 -3.39 26.91 8.64
N SER A 205 -2.85 27.82 9.45
CA SER A 205 -2.39 27.49 10.81
C SER A 205 -3.47 26.95 11.74
N SER A 206 -4.73 27.37 11.56
CA SER A 206 -5.86 26.86 12.36
C SER A 206 -6.15 25.39 12.05
N ALA A 207 -6.17 25.00 10.77
CA ALA A 207 -6.42 23.63 10.36
C ALA A 207 -5.23 22.72 10.68
N GLU A 208 -4.00 23.21 10.47
CA GLU A 208 -2.76 22.53 10.85
C GLU A 208 -2.73 22.24 12.37
N SER A 209 -3.07 23.23 13.20
CA SER A 209 -3.15 23.04 14.66
C SER A 209 -4.22 22.03 15.06
N ALA A 210 -5.37 22.01 14.35
CA ALA A 210 -6.42 21.03 14.61
C ALA A 210 -5.97 19.60 14.24
N LEU A 211 -5.24 19.42 13.14
CA LEU A 211 -4.62 18.15 12.78
C LEU A 211 -3.57 17.71 13.82
N GLY A 212 -2.70 18.62 14.27
CA GLY A 212 -1.74 18.35 15.34
C GLY A 212 -2.40 17.87 16.63
N GLU A 213 -3.54 18.46 17.01
CA GLU A 213 -4.29 18.03 18.19
C GLU A 213 -4.82 16.60 18.06
N VAL A 214 -5.20 16.16 16.86
CA VAL A 214 -5.61 14.77 16.63
C VAL A 214 -4.49 13.80 17.01
N LEU A 215 -3.24 14.08 16.64
CA LEU A 215 -2.09 13.22 16.98
C LEU A 215 -1.97 13.02 18.50
N SER A 216 -2.20 14.08 19.28
CA SER A 216 -2.09 14.04 20.75
C SER A 216 -3.27 13.37 21.47
N LYS A 217 -4.41 13.16 20.80
CA LYS A 217 -5.65 12.72 21.44
C LYS A 217 -6.21 11.42 20.89
N THR A 218 -5.86 11.06 19.66
CA THR A 218 -6.43 9.87 19.05
C THR A 218 -5.86 8.61 19.68
N ALA A 219 -6.74 7.68 20.03
CA ALA A 219 -6.36 6.34 20.47
C ALA A 219 -6.19 5.35 19.30
N ARG A 220 -6.35 5.82 18.05
CA ARG A 220 -6.40 4.96 16.86
C ARG A 220 -5.12 5.10 16.05
N GLY A 221 -4.33 4.03 15.99
CA GLY A 221 -3.05 4.04 15.29
C GLY A 221 -3.15 4.36 13.80
N PHE A 222 -4.25 4.00 13.14
CA PHE A 222 -4.52 4.39 11.75
C PHE A 222 -4.67 5.91 11.59
N GLU A 223 -5.36 6.60 12.51
CA GLU A 223 -5.51 8.05 12.46
C GLU A 223 -4.17 8.76 12.70
N VAL A 224 -3.33 8.24 13.59
CA VAL A 224 -1.96 8.76 13.80
C VAL A 224 -1.18 8.71 12.49
N ALA A 225 -1.15 7.56 11.82
CA ALA A 225 -0.45 7.40 10.55
C ALA A 225 -1.03 8.28 9.43
N TYR A 226 -2.36 8.38 9.37
CA TYR A 226 -3.05 9.19 8.39
C TYR A 226 -2.72 10.68 8.55
N VAL A 227 -2.83 11.20 9.77
CA VAL A 227 -2.55 12.61 10.06
C VAL A 227 -1.08 12.91 9.87
N ALA A 228 -0.17 12.06 10.34
CA ALA A 228 1.27 12.21 10.13
C ALA A 228 1.62 12.32 8.64
N LYS A 229 1.04 11.46 7.79
CA LYS A 229 1.23 11.57 6.34
C LYS A 229 0.67 12.90 5.81
N THR A 230 -0.57 13.23 6.18
CA THR A 230 -1.27 14.43 5.71
C THR A 230 -0.50 15.71 6.03
N VAL A 231 -0.05 15.90 7.27
CA VAL A 231 0.69 17.11 7.66
C VAL A 231 2.06 17.18 7.00
N ARG A 232 2.71 16.03 6.74
CA ARG A 232 3.96 16.00 5.98
C ARG A 232 3.78 16.41 4.53
N ASP A 233 2.71 15.94 3.89
CA ASP A 233 2.36 16.30 2.52
C ASP A 233 2.01 17.79 2.41
N MET A 234 1.39 18.37 3.44
CA MET A 234 0.98 19.78 3.47
C MET A 234 2.13 20.75 3.80
N ILE A 235 2.89 20.46 4.85
CA ILE A 235 3.79 21.42 5.50
C ILE A 235 5.26 21.08 5.21
N GLY A 236 5.61 19.80 5.20
CA GLY A 236 6.96 19.32 4.95
C GLY A 236 7.33 18.05 5.74
N PRO A 237 8.46 17.40 5.40
CA PRO A 237 8.79 16.05 5.86
C PRO A 237 8.91 15.89 7.38
N ASP A 238 9.18 16.96 8.12
CA ASP A 238 9.37 16.97 9.58
C ASP A 238 8.17 17.57 10.35
N ALA A 239 7.07 17.90 9.67
CA ALA A 239 5.92 18.51 10.29
C ALA A 239 5.27 17.60 11.35
N PHE A 240 5.05 18.12 12.56
CA PHE A 240 4.50 17.37 13.71
C PHE A 240 5.24 16.05 14.01
N ARG A 241 6.55 16.01 13.73
CA ARG A 241 7.38 14.83 13.97
C ARG A 241 7.29 14.36 15.42
N ASP A 242 7.45 15.28 16.37
CA ASP A 242 7.53 14.94 17.79
C ASP A 242 6.19 14.43 18.32
N GLU A 243 5.08 15.07 17.94
CA GLU A 243 3.73 14.64 18.32
C GLU A 243 3.37 13.28 17.71
N ALA A 244 3.69 13.06 16.44
CA ALA A 244 3.39 11.80 15.76
C ALA A 244 4.22 10.63 16.33
N ILE A 245 5.51 10.86 16.59
CA ILE A 245 6.38 9.85 17.21
C ILE A 245 5.92 9.56 18.64
N ALA A 246 5.64 10.59 19.45
CA ALA A 246 5.17 10.41 20.81
C ALA A 246 3.87 9.59 20.87
N ALA A 247 2.91 9.88 19.98
CA ALA A 247 1.68 9.11 19.88
C ALA A 247 1.92 7.66 19.45
N ALA A 248 2.84 7.43 18.49
CA ALA A 248 3.18 6.09 18.05
C ALA A 248 3.88 5.27 19.13
N HIS A 249 4.82 5.88 19.86
CA HIS A 249 5.48 5.25 21.01
C HIS A 249 4.45 4.84 22.06
N ASP A 250 3.60 5.77 22.48
CA ASP A 250 2.62 5.51 23.53
C ASP A 250 1.64 4.40 23.14
N LEU A 251 1.07 4.44 21.93
CA LEU A 251 0.11 3.42 21.49
C LEU A 251 0.75 2.05 21.18
N LEU A 252 2.04 2.00 20.85
CA LEU A 252 2.77 0.73 20.69
C LEU A 252 3.12 0.11 22.05
N SER A 253 3.46 0.93 23.04
CA SER A 253 3.79 0.47 24.39
C SER A 253 2.56 0.19 25.25
N ASN A 254 1.49 0.96 25.06
CA ASN A 254 0.24 0.90 25.81
C ASN A 254 -0.96 0.83 24.85
N PRO A 255 -1.19 -0.31 24.17
CA PRO A 255 -2.29 -0.43 23.23
C PRO A 255 -3.64 -0.18 23.89
N ILE A 256 -4.46 0.67 23.29
CA ILE A 256 -5.82 0.97 23.76
C ILE A 256 -6.82 0.13 22.97
N GLU A 257 -7.73 -0.56 23.67
CA GLU A 257 -8.83 -1.29 23.02
C GLU A 257 -9.84 -0.31 22.43
N VAL A 258 -10.04 -0.39 21.11
CA VAL A 258 -11.04 0.41 20.39
C VAL A 258 -12.39 -0.33 20.41
N PRO A 259 -13.47 0.29 20.92
CA PRO A 259 -14.80 -0.32 20.86
C PRO A 259 -15.26 -0.56 19.42
N ASN A 260 -15.73 -1.77 19.11
CA ASN A 260 -16.17 -2.19 17.76
C ASN A 260 -15.10 -1.92 16.67
N PRO A 261 -13.92 -2.57 16.74
CA PRO A 261 -12.80 -2.25 15.87
C PRO A 261 -13.10 -2.61 14.41
N ASN A 262 -12.81 -1.68 13.51
CA ASN A 262 -12.89 -1.94 12.07
C ASN A 262 -11.57 -2.57 11.55
N ASN A 263 -11.47 -2.81 10.25
CA ASN A 263 -10.28 -3.46 9.67
C ASN A 263 -8.98 -2.61 9.82
N TYR A 264 -9.10 -1.30 9.98
CA TYR A 264 -7.96 -0.42 10.20
C TYR A 264 -7.46 -0.53 11.65
N ASP A 265 -8.38 -0.58 12.61
CA ASP A 265 -8.07 -0.73 14.03
C ASP A 265 -7.35 -2.05 14.33
N ARG A 266 -7.75 -3.13 13.66
CA ARG A 266 -7.07 -4.45 13.78
C ARG A 266 -5.62 -4.43 13.28
N ASN A 267 -5.29 -3.49 12.40
CA ASN A 267 -3.94 -3.30 11.86
C ASN A 267 -3.21 -2.12 12.51
N ALA A 268 -3.70 -1.59 13.64
CA ALA A 268 -3.16 -0.39 14.29
C ALA A 268 -1.65 -0.46 14.52
N LYS A 269 -1.13 -1.58 15.05
CA LYS A 269 0.31 -1.79 15.29
C LYS A 269 1.16 -1.49 14.04
N ARG A 270 0.70 -1.97 12.87
CA ARG A 270 1.40 -1.77 11.60
C ARG A 270 1.43 -0.31 11.16
N TYR A 271 0.32 0.40 11.34
CA TYR A 271 0.25 1.84 11.05
C TYR A 271 1.16 2.64 11.98
N LEU A 272 1.26 2.25 13.25
CA LEU A 272 2.15 2.92 14.19
C LEU A 272 3.63 2.72 13.83
N PHE A 273 4.04 1.50 13.45
CA PHE A 273 5.40 1.28 12.93
C PHE A 273 5.65 2.06 11.63
N SER A 274 4.66 2.20 10.75
CA SER A 274 4.85 3.01 9.55
C SER A 274 5.05 4.49 9.86
N VAL A 275 4.56 5.02 10.99
CA VAL A 275 4.90 6.38 11.47
C VAL A 275 6.37 6.45 11.88
N LEU A 276 6.88 5.47 12.62
CA LEU A 276 8.28 5.43 13.01
C LEU A 276 9.20 5.33 11.79
N GLU A 277 8.84 4.48 10.81
CA GLU A 277 9.52 4.40 9.51
C GLU A 277 9.46 5.74 8.75
N MET A 278 8.30 6.38 8.73
CA MET A 278 8.05 7.62 8.01
C MET A 278 8.95 8.77 8.49
N TYR A 279 9.23 8.85 9.79
CA TYR A 279 10.13 9.83 10.39
C TYR A 279 11.55 9.30 10.68
N ASN A 280 11.85 8.08 10.22
CA ASN A 280 13.11 7.38 10.50
C ASN A 280 13.50 7.46 11.99
N ASP A 281 12.55 7.21 12.87
CA ASP A 281 12.75 7.24 14.31
C ASP A 281 13.45 5.97 14.79
N GLN A 282 14.65 6.11 15.35
CA GLN A 282 15.43 4.99 15.91
C GLN A 282 15.26 4.88 17.44
N THR A 283 14.57 5.83 18.07
CA THR A 283 14.48 5.87 19.54
C THR A 283 13.61 4.76 20.12
N PHE A 284 12.78 4.11 19.30
CA PHE A 284 11.94 2.98 19.72
C PHE A 284 12.61 1.59 19.58
N ILE A 285 13.85 1.48 19.11
CA ILE A 285 14.51 0.18 18.85
C ILE A 285 14.50 -0.74 20.09
N GLN A 286 14.85 -0.20 21.26
CA GLN A 286 14.91 -1.00 22.49
C GLN A 286 13.53 -1.48 22.93
N SER A 287 12.50 -0.64 22.82
CA SER A 287 11.12 -1.02 23.11
C SER A 287 10.60 -2.06 22.10
N ALA A 288 10.94 -1.90 20.82
CA ALA A 288 10.57 -2.81 19.75
C ALA A 288 11.17 -4.22 19.94
N GLN A 289 12.36 -4.34 20.54
CA GLN A 289 12.95 -5.64 20.87
C GLN A 289 12.01 -6.52 21.71
N GLY A 290 11.36 -5.94 22.72
CA GLY A 290 10.39 -6.67 23.56
C GLY A 290 9.10 -7.07 22.84
N LEU A 291 8.87 -6.54 21.64
CA LEU A 291 7.70 -6.83 20.80
C LEU A 291 8.02 -7.77 19.63
N LEU A 292 9.30 -8.11 19.43
CA LEU A 292 9.78 -8.84 18.26
C LEU A 292 9.36 -10.31 18.29
N VAL A 293 9.43 -10.96 19.45
CA VAL A 293 9.02 -12.36 19.62
C VAL A 293 7.68 -12.39 20.34
N ARG A 294 6.70 -13.06 19.74
CA ARG A 294 5.35 -13.23 20.29
C ARG A 294 5.29 -14.44 21.23
N ASP A 295 4.26 -14.48 22.05
CA ASP A 295 4.02 -15.58 23.01
C ASP A 295 3.87 -16.97 22.35
N ASP A 296 3.50 -17.03 21.07
CA ASP A 296 3.40 -18.26 20.29
C ASP A 296 4.76 -18.74 19.72
N GLY A 297 5.86 -18.06 20.05
CA GLY A 297 7.21 -18.37 19.58
C GLY A 297 7.46 -18.00 18.12
N LYS A 298 6.59 -17.17 17.52
CA LYS A 298 6.80 -16.56 16.20
C LYS A 298 7.29 -15.13 16.31
N ILE A 299 7.90 -14.63 15.26
CA ILE A 299 8.25 -13.21 15.19
C ILE A 299 7.05 -12.35 14.78
N ASP A 300 7.12 -11.08 15.15
CA ASP A 300 6.27 -10.06 14.58
C ASP A 300 6.96 -9.41 13.37
N ASP A 301 6.53 -9.77 12.16
CA ASP A 301 7.06 -9.24 10.91
C ASP A 301 7.09 -7.70 10.86
N SER A 302 6.10 -7.03 11.45
CA SER A 302 6.07 -5.55 11.43
C SER A 302 7.16 -4.94 12.30
N VAL A 303 7.50 -5.63 13.39
CA VAL A 303 8.59 -5.22 14.28
C VAL A 303 9.94 -5.51 13.64
N LEU A 304 10.10 -6.70 13.03
CA LEU A 304 11.34 -7.03 12.31
C LEU A 304 11.56 -6.07 11.14
N ASP A 305 10.53 -5.74 10.37
CA ASP A 305 10.60 -4.78 9.27
C ASP A 305 11.12 -3.41 9.76
N TYR A 306 10.59 -2.89 10.87
CA TYR A 306 11.06 -1.63 11.48
C TYR A 306 12.53 -1.73 11.94
N LEU A 307 12.89 -2.81 12.63
CA LEU A 307 14.26 -3.03 13.10
C LEU A 307 15.24 -3.14 11.93
N ASP A 308 14.87 -3.83 10.85
CA ASP A 308 15.71 -4.03 9.66
C ASP A 308 15.87 -2.73 8.85
N ASP A 309 14.79 -1.99 8.61
CA ASP A 309 14.79 -0.84 7.70
C ASP A 309 15.18 0.48 8.39
N VAL A 310 14.75 0.69 9.64
CA VAL A 310 15.00 1.93 10.40
C VAL A 310 16.15 1.73 11.38
N GLY A 311 16.07 0.67 12.18
CA GLY A 311 17.09 0.38 13.19
C GLY A 311 18.43 -0.01 12.60
N LYS A 312 18.42 -0.69 11.45
CA LYS A 312 19.61 -1.09 10.70
C LYS A 312 20.61 -1.80 11.63
N GLU A 313 21.89 -1.42 11.57
CA GLU A 313 22.93 -2.00 12.41
C GLU A 313 22.69 -1.79 13.92
N GLN A 314 22.02 -0.71 14.33
CA GLN A 314 21.70 -0.47 15.76
C GLN A 314 20.71 -1.49 16.31
N ALA A 315 19.90 -2.10 15.45
CA ALA A 315 18.99 -3.17 15.83
C ALA A 315 19.66 -4.55 15.88
N MET A 316 20.97 -4.65 15.59
CA MET A 316 21.67 -5.93 15.52
C MET A 316 21.60 -6.69 16.85
N ASP A 317 21.68 -6.00 17.99
CA ASP A 317 21.55 -6.64 19.30
C ASP A 317 20.16 -7.28 19.49
N ALA A 318 19.09 -6.57 19.13
CA ALA A 318 17.73 -7.10 19.19
C ALA A 318 17.53 -8.32 18.29
N ILE A 319 18.03 -8.25 17.04
CA ILE A 319 17.95 -9.35 16.07
C ILE A 319 18.76 -10.56 16.55
N TYR A 320 20.00 -10.34 17.01
CA TYR A 320 20.89 -11.39 17.50
C TYR A 320 20.32 -12.09 18.73
N GLN A 321 19.78 -11.32 19.68
CA GLN A 321 19.16 -11.88 20.88
C GLN A 321 17.91 -12.69 20.53
N ALA A 322 17.04 -12.20 19.65
CA ALA A 322 15.85 -12.95 19.23
C ALA A 322 16.24 -14.29 18.57
N PHE A 323 17.24 -14.27 17.68
CA PHE A 323 17.72 -15.47 16.99
C PHE A 323 18.31 -16.51 17.96
N ASN A 324 19.11 -16.08 18.93
CA ASN A 324 19.79 -16.97 19.88
C ASN A 324 18.98 -17.27 21.16
N SER A 325 17.81 -16.67 21.33
CA SER A 325 16.99 -16.83 22.53
C SER A 325 16.45 -18.25 22.73
N GLY A 326 16.35 -19.04 21.66
CA GLY A 326 15.61 -20.31 21.64
C GLY A 326 14.09 -20.15 21.74
N GLN A 327 13.57 -18.92 21.82
CA GLN A 327 12.13 -18.64 21.87
C GLN A 327 11.47 -18.69 20.49
N VAL A 328 12.23 -18.39 19.43
CA VAL A 328 11.75 -18.46 18.05
C VAL A 328 11.81 -19.90 17.58
N THR A 329 10.64 -20.51 17.35
CA THR A 329 10.53 -21.95 17.02
C THR A 329 10.26 -22.22 15.55
N ASP A 330 9.69 -21.24 14.82
CA ASP A 330 9.43 -21.36 13.40
C ASP A 330 10.73 -21.16 12.59
N ARG A 331 11.01 -22.11 11.69
CA ARG A 331 12.22 -22.08 10.86
C ARG A 331 12.22 -20.95 9.83
N GLY A 332 11.04 -20.55 9.34
CA GLY A 332 10.88 -19.41 8.46
C GLY A 332 11.29 -18.12 9.17
N ASP A 333 10.80 -17.95 10.39
CA ASP A 333 11.09 -16.78 11.24
C ASP A 333 12.57 -16.69 11.61
N LEU A 334 13.22 -17.81 11.96
CA LEU A 334 14.68 -17.87 12.15
C LEU A 334 15.43 -17.49 10.87
N GLY A 335 14.94 -17.95 9.72
CA GLY A 335 15.49 -17.57 8.42
C GLY A 335 15.35 -16.09 8.11
N ASP A 336 14.25 -15.44 8.54
CA ASP A 336 14.04 -14.01 8.35
C ASP A 336 14.89 -13.17 9.30
N LEU A 337 15.06 -13.58 10.56
CA LEU A 337 16.02 -12.99 11.51
C LEU A 337 17.46 -13.09 11.01
N ALA A 338 17.89 -14.27 10.56
CA ALA A 338 19.20 -14.47 9.96
C ALA A 338 19.41 -13.51 8.78
N ARG A 339 18.41 -13.38 7.91
CA ARG A 339 18.51 -12.53 6.74
C ARG A 339 18.50 -11.03 7.04
N ALA A 340 17.94 -10.61 8.18
CA ALA A 340 18.03 -9.23 8.65
C ALA A 340 19.42 -8.95 9.26
N GLY A 341 19.90 -9.84 10.14
CA GLY A 341 21.18 -9.66 10.83
C GLY A 341 22.41 -9.82 9.94
N LEU A 342 22.42 -10.82 9.04
CA LEU A 342 23.61 -11.17 8.25
C LEU A 342 23.99 -10.14 7.18
N LYS A 343 23.14 -9.15 6.90
CA LYS A 343 23.48 -8.00 6.05
C LYS A 343 24.72 -7.25 6.56
N TYR A 344 24.94 -7.26 7.88
CA TYR A 344 26.04 -6.56 8.54
C TYR A 344 27.28 -7.43 8.74
N THR A 345 27.31 -8.65 8.19
CA THR A 345 28.49 -9.52 8.24
C THR A 345 29.67 -8.84 7.54
N GLY A 346 30.86 -8.92 8.12
CA GLY A 346 32.08 -8.25 7.67
C GLY A 346 32.27 -6.83 8.23
N SER A 347 31.22 -6.24 8.82
CA SER A 347 31.27 -4.91 9.47
C SER A 347 30.88 -4.95 10.94
N ASN A 348 30.05 -5.92 11.35
CA ASN A 348 29.51 -6.01 12.70
C ASN A 348 29.90 -7.36 13.37
N PRO A 349 30.54 -7.35 14.56
CA PRO A 349 30.97 -8.57 15.23
C PRO A 349 29.85 -9.54 15.63
N GLN A 350 28.64 -9.05 15.95
CA GLN A 350 27.50 -9.91 16.28
C GLN A 350 26.98 -10.62 15.01
N ALA A 351 26.94 -9.92 13.87
CA ALA A 351 26.59 -10.52 12.59
C ALA A 351 27.63 -11.57 12.16
N ASP A 352 28.92 -11.29 12.36
CA ASP A 352 30.00 -12.26 12.10
C ASP A 352 29.86 -13.52 12.95
N GLN A 353 29.50 -13.35 14.23
CA GLN A 353 29.25 -14.48 15.12
C GLN A 353 28.01 -15.27 14.69
N MET A 354 26.92 -14.57 14.38
CA MET A 354 25.68 -15.18 13.89
C MET A 354 25.92 -16.03 12.63
N PHE A 355 26.74 -15.53 11.69
CA PHE A 355 27.12 -16.27 10.49
C PHE A 355 27.87 -17.57 10.84
N LYS A 356 28.85 -17.50 11.74
CA LYS A 356 29.60 -18.68 12.21
C LYS A 356 28.68 -19.69 12.90
N ASP A 357 27.78 -19.22 13.76
CA ASP A 357 26.84 -20.07 14.50
C ASP A 357 25.92 -20.82 13.53
N ILE A 358 25.38 -20.13 12.51
CA ILE A 358 24.54 -20.73 11.48
C ILE A 358 25.30 -21.78 10.67
N MET A 359 26.50 -21.44 10.21
CA MET A 359 27.26 -22.30 9.30
C MET A 359 27.89 -23.50 9.99
N SER A 360 28.21 -23.39 11.29
CA SER A 360 28.85 -24.47 12.07
C SER A 360 27.86 -25.38 12.77
N SER A 361 26.57 -25.03 12.80
CA SER A 361 25.54 -25.81 13.46
C SER A 361 24.90 -26.84 12.53
N ASP A 362 24.63 -28.02 13.07
CA ASP A 362 23.88 -29.10 12.39
C ASP A 362 22.36 -28.93 12.53
N GLU A 363 21.91 -27.99 13.37
CA GLU A 363 20.48 -27.74 13.59
C GLU A 363 19.84 -26.98 12.42
N PHE A 364 20.65 -26.19 11.69
CA PHE A 364 20.19 -25.41 10.56
C PHE A 364 20.31 -26.22 9.26
N ASP A 365 19.17 -26.37 8.58
CA ASP A 365 19.13 -27.01 7.28
C ASP A 365 19.74 -26.13 6.17
N MET A 366 19.90 -26.74 4.99
CA MET A 366 20.48 -26.10 3.82
C MET A 366 19.78 -24.79 3.41
N ARG A 367 18.49 -24.58 3.73
CA ARG A 367 17.78 -23.34 3.38
C ARG A 367 18.28 -22.16 4.19
N VAL A 368 18.48 -22.36 5.48
CA VAL A 368 18.98 -21.32 6.39
C VAL A 368 20.45 -21.01 6.06
N LYS A 369 21.28 -22.05 5.94
CA LYS A 369 22.69 -21.91 5.53
C LYS A 369 22.85 -21.24 4.17
N TRP A 370 22.04 -21.61 3.17
CA TRP A 370 22.06 -20.95 1.86
C TRP A 370 21.61 -19.49 1.92
N SER A 371 20.61 -19.17 2.74
CA SER A 371 20.18 -17.79 2.96
C SER A 371 21.31 -16.95 3.58
N ALA A 372 22.09 -17.54 4.48
CA ALA A 372 23.25 -16.89 5.06
C ALA A 372 24.36 -16.65 4.02
N LEU A 373 24.71 -17.66 3.23
CA LEU A 373 25.70 -17.54 2.16
C LEU A 373 25.33 -16.48 1.11
N ARG A 374 24.03 -16.38 0.76
CA ARG A 374 23.54 -15.36 -0.16
C ARG A 374 23.78 -13.94 0.33
N GLU A 375 23.71 -13.68 1.63
CA GLU A 375 23.95 -12.32 2.13
C GLU A 375 25.45 -11.96 2.09
N MET A 376 26.35 -12.94 1.94
CA MET A 376 27.80 -12.70 1.93
C MET A 376 28.29 -11.99 0.66
N ASP A 377 27.68 -12.26 -0.50
CA ASP A 377 28.04 -11.58 -1.75
C ASP A 377 27.35 -10.22 -1.94
N ASN A 378 26.40 -9.88 -1.07
CA ASN A 378 25.52 -8.73 -1.17
C ASN A 378 26.21 -7.47 -0.60
N SER A 379 27.29 -7.03 -1.25
CA SER A 379 28.01 -5.79 -0.95
C SER A 379 28.88 -5.40 -2.15
N ASP A 380 29.00 -4.10 -2.40
CA ASP A 380 29.96 -3.53 -3.36
C ASP A 380 31.24 -3.01 -2.67
N ASP A 381 31.28 -3.01 -1.34
CA ASP A 381 32.45 -2.59 -0.56
C ASP A 381 33.49 -3.72 -0.50
N THR A 382 34.63 -3.51 -1.15
CA THR A 382 35.74 -4.47 -1.20
C THR A 382 36.27 -4.86 0.18
N ALA A 383 36.30 -3.95 1.16
CA ALA A 383 36.80 -4.24 2.50
C ALA A 383 35.82 -5.17 3.26
N VAL A 384 34.51 -4.93 3.09
CA VAL A 384 33.47 -5.81 3.62
C VAL A 384 33.55 -7.19 2.97
N LEU A 385 33.69 -7.24 1.64
CA LEU A 385 33.82 -8.50 0.89
C LEU A 385 35.06 -9.30 1.32
N GLN A 386 36.21 -8.65 1.54
CA GLN A 386 37.41 -9.30 2.07
C GLN A 386 37.19 -9.89 3.47
N SER A 387 36.51 -9.14 4.34
CA SER A 387 36.19 -9.61 5.70
C SER A 387 35.25 -10.82 5.65
N ARG A 388 34.25 -10.78 4.77
CA ARG A 388 33.31 -11.89 4.53
C ARG A 388 34.01 -13.12 3.95
N LEU A 389 34.93 -12.94 3.01
CA LEU A 389 35.74 -14.03 2.46
C LEU A 389 36.57 -14.72 3.56
N ASN A 390 37.24 -13.93 4.41
CA ASN A 390 38.01 -14.44 5.54
C ASN A 390 37.13 -15.23 6.52
N LEU A 391 35.90 -14.79 6.78
CA LEU A 391 34.96 -15.53 7.62
C LEU A 391 34.60 -16.88 7.00
N MET A 392 34.29 -16.91 5.70
CA MET A 392 33.96 -18.13 4.97
C MET A 392 35.11 -19.12 4.94
N SER A 393 36.35 -18.67 4.73
CA SER A 393 37.54 -19.53 4.72
C SER A 393 37.84 -20.19 6.07
N ASN A 394 37.33 -19.63 7.17
CA ASN A 394 37.55 -20.14 8.52
C ASN A 394 36.47 -21.12 9.00
N ILE A 395 35.44 -21.36 8.19
CA ILE A 395 34.41 -22.35 8.51
C ILE A 395 34.92 -23.75 8.16
N GLN A 396 34.71 -24.69 9.08
CA GLN A 396 35.08 -26.08 8.84
C GLN A 396 34.19 -26.68 7.73
N PRO A 397 34.76 -27.44 6.78
CA PRO A 397 33.96 -28.13 5.78
C PRO A 397 32.90 -29.02 6.43
N SER A 398 31.67 -28.91 5.95
CA SER A 398 30.55 -29.75 6.37
C SER A 398 30.73 -31.18 5.89
N GLU A 399 30.16 -32.17 6.59
CA GLU A 399 30.04 -33.54 6.04
C GLU A 399 29.11 -33.57 4.82
N ASN A 400 28.24 -32.57 4.68
CA ASN A 400 27.32 -32.42 3.56
C ASN A 400 28.03 -31.79 2.35
N GLU A 401 28.33 -32.62 1.35
CA GLU A 401 28.91 -32.20 0.06
C GLU A 401 28.11 -31.04 -0.60
N ALA A 402 26.79 -30.98 -0.43
CA ALA A 402 25.97 -29.92 -1.01
C ALA A 402 26.21 -28.55 -0.34
N GLU A 403 26.38 -28.54 0.98
CA GLU A 403 26.75 -27.33 1.73
C GLU A 403 28.10 -26.80 1.25
N ASN A 404 29.09 -27.69 1.14
CA ASN A 404 30.44 -27.35 0.69
C ASN A 404 30.44 -26.78 -0.74
N LYS A 405 29.67 -27.37 -1.67
CA LYS A 405 29.58 -26.88 -3.06
C LYS A 405 28.95 -25.50 -3.16
N VAL A 406 27.87 -25.25 -2.41
CA VAL A 406 27.24 -23.93 -2.40
C VAL A 406 28.16 -22.91 -1.74
N MET A 407 28.85 -23.26 -0.65
CA MET A 407 29.85 -22.38 -0.04
C MET A 407 30.96 -22.00 -1.03
N GLN A 408 31.56 -22.98 -1.71
CA GLN A 408 32.59 -22.73 -2.73
C GLN A 408 32.10 -21.82 -3.86
N MET A 409 30.85 -21.97 -4.29
CA MET A 409 30.25 -21.14 -5.33
C MET A 409 30.17 -19.66 -4.89
N TYR A 410 29.71 -19.39 -3.67
CA TYR A 410 29.67 -18.03 -3.12
C TYR A 410 31.07 -17.48 -2.82
N THR A 411 32.03 -18.32 -2.37
CA THR A 411 33.44 -17.92 -2.22
C THR A 411 33.99 -17.38 -3.54
N LYS A 412 33.79 -18.11 -4.65
CA LYS A 412 34.24 -17.69 -5.98
C LYS A 412 33.58 -16.41 -6.47
N GLU A 413 32.29 -16.21 -6.19
CA GLU A 413 31.61 -14.96 -6.53
C GLU A 413 32.23 -13.77 -5.80
N ILE A 414 32.51 -13.91 -4.50
CA ILE A 414 33.13 -12.86 -3.70
C ILE A 414 34.56 -12.57 -4.18
N GLU A 415 35.36 -13.60 -4.47
CA GLU A 415 36.70 -13.45 -5.04
C GLU A 415 36.67 -12.71 -6.39
N ALA A 416 35.76 -13.09 -7.28
CA ALA A 416 35.59 -12.43 -8.57
C ALA A 416 35.20 -10.95 -8.40
N LYS A 417 34.26 -10.64 -7.50
CA LYS A 417 33.87 -9.25 -7.17
C LYS A 417 35.06 -8.43 -6.65
N ILE A 418 35.87 -8.99 -5.76
CA ILE A 418 37.08 -8.33 -5.22
C ILE A 418 38.10 -8.07 -6.34
N ASN A 419 38.27 -9.01 -7.26
CA ASN A 419 39.25 -8.93 -8.35
C ASN A 419 38.76 -8.14 -9.57
N GLY A 420 37.47 -7.75 -9.60
CA GLY A 420 36.85 -7.11 -10.77
C GLY A 420 36.65 -8.06 -11.95
N GLU A 421 36.52 -9.36 -11.68
CA GLU A 421 36.29 -10.42 -12.68
C GLU A 421 34.80 -10.68 -12.89
N GLU A 422 34.42 -11.13 -14.09
CA GLU A 422 33.05 -11.54 -14.38
C GLU A 422 32.80 -12.96 -13.85
N PHE A 423 31.79 -13.11 -12.98
CA PHE A 423 31.34 -14.39 -12.48
C PHE A 423 29.84 -14.56 -12.72
N ASP A 424 29.47 -15.55 -13.53
CA ASP A 424 28.07 -15.86 -13.83
C ASP A 424 27.52 -16.88 -12.83
N MET A 425 27.05 -16.38 -11.69
CA MET A 425 26.40 -17.17 -10.64
C MET A 425 25.21 -17.98 -11.18
N ARG A 426 24.48 -17.46 -12.16
CA ARG A 426 23.34 -18.20 -12.76
C ARG A 426 23.84 -19.43 -13.51
N LYS A 427 24.94 -19.31 -14.27
CA LYS A 427 25.54 -20.43 -14.99
C LYS A 427 26.10 -21.49 -14.05
N GLU A 428 26.77 -21.10 -12.97
CA GLU A 428 27.26 -22.03 -11.94
C GLU A 428 26.10 -22.78 -11.27
N MET A 429 25.04 -22.07 -10.88
CA MET A 429 23.84 -22.72 -10.33
C MET A 429 23.19 -23.71 -11.31
N GLN A 430 23.16 -23.39 -12.61
CA GLN A 430 22.66 -24.30 -13.64
C GLN A 430 23.57 -25.52 -13.83
N GLY A 431 24.88 -25.33 -13.71
CA GLY A 431 25.89 -26.39 -13.85
C GLY A 431 25.79 -27.48 -12.78
N LEU A 432 25.31 -27.15 -11.58
CA LEU A 432 25.04 -28.13 -10.52
C LEU A 432 23.85 -29.06 -10.84
N GLY A 433 22.95 -28.65 -11.73
CA GLY A 433 21.83 -29.45 -12.20
C GLY A 433 20.62 -29.47 -11.23
N GLY A 434 19.42 -29.69 -11.77
CA GLY A 434 18.18 -29.66 -10.99
C GLY A 434 18.09 -30.75 -9.91
N ASP A 435 18.76 -31.89 -10.12
CA ASP A 435 18.79 -32.99 -9.14
C ASP A 435 19.64 -32.66 -7.92
N PHE A 436 20.73 -31.90 -8.09
CA PHE A 436 21.49 -31.35 -6.97
C PHE A 436 20.60 -30.49 -6.09
N TRP A 437 19.90 -29.51 -6.67
CA TRP A 437 19.03 -28.60 -5.92
C TRP A 437 17.85 -29.33 -5.26
N ARG A 438 17.29 -30.36 -5.90
CA ARG A 438 16.26 -31.20 -5.30
C ARG A 438 16.78 -31.98 -4.08
N ASN A 439 17.98 -32.51 -4.16
CA ASN A 439 18.58 -33.30 -3.08
C ASN A 439 19.08 -32.41 -1.93
N ALA A 440 19.70 -31.27 -2.25
CA ALA A 440 20.28 -30.35 -1.27
C ALA A 440 19.20 -29.67 -0.39
N PHE A 441 18.02 -29.38 -0.94
CA PHE A 441 16.95 -28.66 -0.22
C PHE A 441 15.82 -29.56 0.29
N GLY A 442 15.94 -30.87 0.01
CA GLY A 442 14.90 -31.88 0.20
C GLY A 442 13.65 -31.60 -0.65
N ARG A 443 12.87 -32.64 -0.97
CA ARG A 443 11.43 -32.41 -1.14
C ARG A 443 10.95 -31.98 0.24
N GLY A 444 10.43 -30.76 0.38
CA GLY A 444 9.61 -30.45 1.55
C GLY A 444 8.60 -31.57 1.70
N ASP A 445 8.35 -32.05 2.91
CA ASP A 445 7.37 -33.09 3.17
C ASP A 445 6.07 -32.78 2.41
N ASP A 446 5.84 -33.51 1.31
CA ASP A 446 4.55 -33.70 0.70
C ASP A 446 3.74 -34.63 1.63
N ARG A 447 3.52 -34.19 2.86
CA ARG A 447 2.55 -34.78 3.79
C ARG A 447 1.59 -33.67 4.17
N GLU A 448 0.32 -33.94 3.86
CA GLU A 448 -0.85 -33.08 4.02
C GLU A 448 -1.01 -31.95 2.99
N ARG A 449 -0.86 -32.31 1.71
CA ARG A 449 -1.91 -31.93 0.76
C ARG A 449 -3.16 -32.73 1.16
N GLY A 450 -3.91 -32.17 2.13
CA GLY A 450 -5.12 -32.76 2.68
C GLY A 450 -6.03 -33.22 1.56
N ASP A 451 -6.21 -34.54 1.54
CA ASP A 451 -7.31 -35.20 0.91
C ASP A 451 -8.60 -34.49 1.33
N ARG A 452 -9.43 -34.13 0.34
CA ARG A 452 -10.79 -33.68 0.62
C ARG A 452 -11.58 -34.93 1.01
N GLY A 453 -11.47 -35.33 2.26
CA GLY A 453 -12.14 -36.50 2.82
C GLY A 453 -12.37 -36.32 4.31
N ASP A 454 -13.64 -36.03 4.63
CA ASP A 454 -14.32 -36.31 5.89
C ASP A 454 -13.79 -35.73 7.21
N ARG A 455 -14.58 -34.75 7.68
CA ARG A 455 -14.72 -34.39 9.08
C ARG A 455 -15.15 -35.62 9.87
N GLU A 456 -14.23 -36.27 10.59
CA GLU A 456 -14.62 -37.05 11.77
C GLU A 456 -13.80 -36.70 13.01
N ARG A 457 -14.59 -36.41 14.04
CA ARG A 457 -14.28 -35.95 15.37
C ARG A 457 -13.29 -36.88 16.09
N ASN A 458 -12.62 -36.26 17.08
CA ASN A 458 -12.27 -36.85 18.37
C ASN A 458 -10.86 -37.43 18.54
N ARG A 459 -9.85 -36.55 18.74
CA ARG A 459 -8.65 -36.82 19.58
C ARG A 459 -8.08 -35.53 20.20
N ARG A 460 -8.82 -34.92 21.14
CA ARG A 460 -8.25 -33.99 22.13
C ARG A 460 -8.66 -34.47 23.52
N ASN A 461 -7.79 -35.28 24.11
CA ASN A 461 -7.58 -35.44 25.55
C ASN A 461 -6.59 -36.58 25.73
N GLN A 462 -5.28 -36.27 25.68
CA GLN A 462 -4.34 -36.83 26.64
C GLN A 462 -3.28 -35.78 26.97
N PRO A 463 -2.97 -35.57 28.27
CA PRO A 463 -1.88 -34.69 28.70
C PRO A 463 -0.54 -35.42 28.55
N THR A 464 0.56 -34.71 28.33
CA THR A 464 1.90 -35.29 28.47
C THR A 464 2.72 -34.45 29.45
N ILE A 465 3.29 -35.19 30.39
CA ILE A 465 3.92 -34.80 31.65
C ILE A 465 5.38 -34.43 31.41
N VAL A 466 5.86 -33.40 32.12
CA VAL A 466 7.27 -32.97 32.17
C VAL A 466 8.00 -33.75 33.28
N PRO A 467 9.18 -34.34 33.03
CA PRO A 467 10.06 -34.76 34.11
C PRO A 467 11.01 -33.62 34.52
N ALA A 468 11.12 -33.40 35.83
CA ALA A 468 12.14 -32.60 36.51
C ALA A 468 12.99 -33.55 37.39
N PRO A 469 14.20 -33.18 37.86
CA PRO A 469 14.84 -31.86 37.87
C PRO A 469 15.97 -31.65 36.86
#